data_AF-A0A9W3CHB6-F1
#
_entry.id   AF-A0A9W3CHB6-F1
#
_cell.length_a   1.000
_cell.length_b   1.000
_cell.length_c   1.000
_cell.angle_alpha   90.00
_cell.angle_beta   90.00
_cell.angle_gamma   90.00
#
_symmetry.space_group_name_H-M   'P 1'
#
loop_
_entity.id
_entity.type
_entity.pdbx_description
1 polymer ?
#
loop_
_entity_poly.entity_id
_entity_poly.type
_entity_poly.pdbx_seq_one_letter_code
_entity_poly.pdbx_strand_id
1 'polypeptide(L)'
;MGSKWTISYLREIWQKHKPDFLFLSETKKDFEFVQGFQTHFGFDNLVTVDPIGTSGGLALYYNNEFQIQKLREQVWERLTRCGLSRSDPWFMIGDLNEITGNHEKEGGALRHPDSFVPFNNMIRNSGLLEFPAKGNKMSWQGRRGKGKGAFMVRCRLDRALANEEWHTLLPCSYTEYLGMVGSDHRPVVAYLEDKVIRKRGQFRFDKRWIGKEGFMESIAMGWAKDYGSDQVDIVKKISNCRHEIAKWRRNNPPTGKEKIGELQKALEDVQMDDSRTQEDIMEVSRKLQDAYKDEEEYWHQKSRNLWNTLGDHNTNFFHALTKQRRTRNRIVGLHDTHGNWITEDTGIEKVAVDYFEDLFNTTSPTDFEGFLEEIRPGITPQMNQRLLRQASEEEVRTALFMMHPEKAPGPDGMTALFFQHSWHVVKQDLVTMVNNFLISGELDSRLNMTNICVMSEIENLSSNADLRDSIGICGREIDLGQYSDSSGNVSWSANK
;
A
#
# COMPACT_ATOMS: atom_id res chain seq x y z
N MET A 1 29.02 -21.13 14.45
CA MET A 1 28.33 -21.54 15.69
C MET A 1 29.28 -22.03 16.80
N GLY A 2 30.13 -21.16 17.37
CA GLY A 2 31.24 -21.61 18.24
C GLY A 2 31.11 -21.32 19.74
N SER A 3 30.26 -20.38 20.16
CA SER A 3 30.20 -19.92 21.55
C SER A 3 28.95 -20.45 22.26
N LYS A 4 29.06 -20.73 23.57
CA LYS A 4 27.90 -21.10 24.42
C LYS A 4 26.79 -20.05 24.38
N TRP A 5 27.16 -18.78 24.21
CA TRP A 5 26.23 -17.66 24.07
C TRP A 5 25.42 -17.73 22.77
N THR A 6 26.07 -18.00 21.63
CA THR A 6 25.38 -18.15 20.33
C THR A 6 24.33 -19.26 20.38
N ILE A 7 24.67 -20.40 20.99
CA ILE A 7 23.75 -21.54 21.11
C ILE A 7 22.56 -21.20 22.03
N SER A 8 22.82 -20.51 23.14
CA SER A 8 21.76 -20.11 24.08
C SER A 8 20.77 -19.14 23.43
N TYR A 9 21.27 -18.17 22.67
CA TYR A 9 20.41 -17.23 21.94
C TYR A 9 19.63 -17.92 20.81
N LEU A 10 20.25 -18.86 20.08
CA LEU A 10 19.53 -19.65 19.08
C LEU A 10 18.37 -20.45 19.70
N ARG A 11 18.55 -20.98 20.92
CA ARG A 11 17.47 -21.64 21.67
C ARG A 11 16.36 -20.68 22.06
N GLU A 12 16.69 -19.48 22.51
CA GLU A 12 15.71 -18.45 22.84
C GLU A 12 14.86 -18.08 21.61
N ILE A 13 15.51 -17.87 20.46
CA ILE A 13 14.82 -17.60 19.19
C ILE A 13 13.89 -18.77 18.84
N TRP A 14 14.38 -20.00 18.90
CA TRP A 14 13.57 -21.18 18.59
C TRP A 14 12.37 -21.32 19.54
N GLN A 15 12.55 -21.12 20.85
CA GLN A 15 11.47 -21.21 21.83
C GLN A 15 10.40 -20.14 21.60
N LYS A 16 10.83 -18.92 21.25
CA LYS A 16 9.95 -17.77 21.03
C LYS A 16 9.18 -17.87 19.72
N HIS A 17 9.86 -18.20 18.63
CA HIS A 17 9.31 -18.12 17.27
C HIS A 17 8.82 -19.46 16.72
N LYS A 18 9.30 -20.59 17.29
CA LYS A 18 8.94 -21.96 16.90
C LYS A 18 8.87 -22.17 15.37
N PRO A 19 9.96 -21.88 14.64
CA PRO A 19 9.91 -21.84 13.19
C PRO A 19 9.77 -23.24 12.58
N ASP A 20 9.03 -23.36 11.48
CA ASP A 20 8.91 -24.60 10.70
C ASP A 20 10.20 -24.95 9.95
N PHE A 21 10.99 -23.92 9.62
CA PHE A 21 12.30 -24.04 8.97
C PHE A 21 13.35 -23.26 9.76
N LEU A 22 14.50 -23.88 10.01
CA LEU A 22 15.68 -23.20 10.54
C LEU A 22 16.84 -23.33 9.58
N PHE A 23 17.27 -22.22 8.98
CA PHE A 23 18.45 -22.18 8.12
C PHE A 23 19.61 -21.49 8.83
N LEU A 24 20.79 -22.11 8.80
CA LEU A 24 22.02 -21.61 9.39
C LEU A 24 23.13 -21.62 8.33
N SER A 25 23.71 -20.46 8.06
CA SER A 25 24.90 -20.30 7.23
C SER A 25 26.15 -20.15 8.09
N GLU A 26 27.32 -20.41 7.49
CA GLU A 26 28.64 -20.29 8.14
C GLU A 26 28.70 -21.04 9.48
N THR A 27 28.20 -22.28 9.50
CA THR A 27 28.15 -23.09 10.72
C THR A 27 29.55 -23.31 11.29
N LYS A 28 30.54 -23.52 10.40
CA LYS A 28 31.95 -23.83 10.70
C LYS A 28 32.11 -25.04 11.62
N LYS A 29 31.15 -25.95 11.53
CA LYS A 29 31.01 -27.15 12.35
C LYS A 29 30.61 -28.31 11.44
N ASP A 30 31.13 -29.48 11.77
CA ASP A 30 30.84 -30.73 11.07
C ASP A 30 29.39 -31.18 11.27
N PHE A 31 28.99 -32.14 10.45
CA PHE A 31 27.70 -32.80 10.52
C PHE A 31 27.32 -33.27 11.93
N GLU A 32 28.22 -33.94 12.66
CA GLU A 32 27.92 -34.50 13.99
C GLU A 32 27.50 -33.40 14.98
N PHE A 33 28.22 -32.28 14.98
CA PHE A 33 27.89 -31.16 15.84
C PHE A 33 26.55 -30.52 15.47
N VAL A 34 26.26 -30.32 14.17
CA VAL A 34 24.99 -29.71 13.74
C VAL A 34 23.80 -30.67 13.94
N GLN A 35 24.00 -31.97 13.73
CA GLN A 35 22.97 -32.99 13.92
C GLN A 35 22.47 -33.03 15.37
N GLY A 36 23.33 -32.76 16.36
CA GLY A 36 22.93 -32.67 17.76
C GLY A 36 21.83 -31.64 18.06
N PHE A 37 21.62 -30.65 17.18
CA PHE A 37 20.55 -29.67 17.30
C PHE A 37 19.20 -30.15 16.76
N GLN A 38 19.18 -31.16 15.90
CA GLN A 38 17.96 -31.65 15.27
C GLN A 38 16.95 -32.15 16.33
N THR A 39 17.39 -33.04 17.22
CA THR A 39 16.56 -33.51 18.34
C THR A 39 16.30 -32.41 19.36
N HIS A 40 17.27 -31.52 19.59
CA HIS A 40 17.15 -30.45 20.59
C HIS A 40 16.08 -29.41 20.22
N PHE A 41 15.92 -29.12 18.93
CA PHE A 41 14.92 -28.21 18.39
C PHE A 41 13.69 -28.92 17.81
N GLY A 42 13.57 -30.24 18.01
CA GLY A 42 12.40 -31.01 17.60
C GLY A 42 12.12 -31.02 16.09
N PHE A 43 13.15 -30.90 15.25
CA PHE A 43 12.98 -31.00 13.80
C PHE A 43 13.09 -32.44 13.34
N ASP A 44 12.22 -32.82 12.40
CA ASP A 44 12.23 -34.18 11.83
C ASP A 44 13.44 -34.42 10.93
N ASN A 45 13.87 -33.39 10.19
CA ASN A 45 14.83 -33.52 9.11
C ASN A 45 15.96 -32.49 9.18
N LEU A 46 17.11 -32.85 8.62
CA LEU A 46 18.29 -32.02 8.46
C LEU A 46 18.93 -32.21 7.07
N VAL A 47 19.20 -31.11 6.38
CA VAL A 47 20.09 -31.07 5.21
C VAL A 47 21.30 -30.22 5.55
N THR A 48 22.50 -30.74 5.33
CA THR A 48 23.74 -29.99 5.56
C THR A 48 24.66 -29.99 4.35
N VAL A 49 25.53 -28.99 4.30
CA VAL A 49 26.75 -28.96 3.50
C VAL A 49 27.88 -28.70 4.48
N ASP A 50 28.84 -29.61 4.60
CA ASP A 50 29.96 -29.46 5.54
C ASP A 50 30.86 -28.26 5.18
N PRO A 51 31.48 -27.62 6.18
CA PRO A 51 32.48 -26.58 5.95
C PRO A 51 33.73 -27.15 5.28
N ILE A 52 34.43 -26.30 4.52
CA ILE A 52 35.76 -26.61 3.99
C ILE A 52 36.78 -25.85 4.83
N GLY A 53 37.50 -26.58 5.68
CA GLY A 53 38.43 -25.99 6.64
C GLY A 53 37.72 -25.13 7.69
N THR A 54 37.98 -23.82 7.68
CA THR A 54 37.38 -22.87 8.65
C THR A 54 36.26 -22.01 8.06
N SER A 55 35.84 -22.32 6.83
CA SER A 55 34.90 -21.51 6.04
C SER A 55 33.70 -22.32 5.57
N GLY A 56 32.55 -21.66 5.48
CA GLY A 56 31.32 -22.27 5.02
C GLY A 56 30.64 -23.15 6.07
N GLY A 57 29.88 -24.12 5.59
CA GLY A 57 28.98 -24.92 6.41
C GLY A 57 27.56 -24.36 6.33
N LEU A 58 26.62 -25.16 5.84
CA LEU A 58 25.19 -24.83 5.77
C LEU A 58 24.39 -25.89 6.50
N ALA A 59 23.33 -25.51 7.21
CA ALA A 59 22.39 -26.44 7.81
C ALA A 59 20.96 -25.93 7.63
N LEU A 60 20.07 -26.80 7.16
CA LEU A 60 18.64 -26.55 7.03
C LEU A 60 17.88 -27.63 7.80
N TYR A 61 17.17 -27.22 8.85
CA TYR A 61 16.28 -28.06 9.63
C TYR A 61 14.83 -27.79 9.25
N TYR A 62 14.00 -28.83 9.18
CA TYR A 62 12.61 -28.73 8.76
C TYR A 62 11.79 -29.95 9.21
N ASN A 63 10.47 -29.83 9.22
CA ASN A 63 9.55 -30.90 9.60
C ASN A 63 9.06 -31.72 8.39
N ASN A 64 8.55 -32.93 8.64
CA ASN A 64 8.12 -33.89 7.61
C ASN A 64 6.99 -33.40 6.69
N GLU A 65 6.31 -32.32 7.07
CA GLU A 65 5.24 -31.70 6.29
C GLU A 65 5.75 -31.08 4.97
N PHE A 66 7.07 -30.92 4.80
CA PHE A 66 7.67 -30.25 3.66
C PHE A 66 8.59 -31.15 2.84
N GLN A 67 8.46 -31.09 1.51
CA GLN A 67 9.36 -31.77 0.57
C GLN A 67 10.51 -30.85 0.14
N ILE A 68 11.76 -31.27 0.35
CA ILE A 68 12.95 -30.50 -0.02
C ILE A 68 13.72 -31.17 -1.17
N GLN A 69 14.03 -30.39 -2.21
CA GLN A 69 14.92 -30.80 -3.30
C GLN A 69 16.33 -30.22 -3.09
N LYS A 70 17.37 -31.05 -3.19
CA LYS A 70 18.78 -30.64 -3.05
C LYS A 70 19.38 -30.31 -4.43
N LEU A 71 19.64 -29.03 -4.71
CA LEU A 71 20.11 -28.56 -6.03
C LEU A 71 21.41 -27.74 -5.92
N ARG A 72 22.56 -28.41 -5.69
CA ARG A 72 23.83 -27.78 -5.28
C ARG A 72 24.62 -27.05 -6.38
N GLU A 73 24.53 -27.43 -7.66
CA GLU A 73 25.47 -26.97 -8.69
C GLU A 73 25.05 -25.71 -9.50
N GLN A 74 23.94 -25.04 -9.14
CA GLN A 74 23.23 -24.22 -10.13
C GLN A 74 22.71 -22.86 -9.62
N VAL A 75 23.28 -22.30 -8.55
CA VAL A 75 22.61 -21.22 -7.81
C VAL A 75 22.46 -19.91 -8.60
N TRP A 76 23.52 -19.35 -9.19
CA TRP A 76 23.43 -17.99 -9.77
C TRP A 76 22.91 -17.93 -11.20
N GLU A 77 23.41 -18.80 -12.09
CA GLU A 77 22.93 -18.86 -13.47
C GLU A 77 21.47 -19.33 -13.54
N ARG A 78 21.04 -20.15 -12.56
CA ARG A 78 19.67 -20.65 -12.47
C ARG A 78 18.76 -19.82 -11.57
N LEU A 79 19.19 -18.96 -10.65
CA LEU A 79 18.24 -18.00 -10.03
C LEU A 79 17.61 -17.10 -11.10
N THR A 80 18.43 -16.64 -12.06
CA THR A 80 17.94 -15.91 -13.24
C THR A 80 17.08 -16.81 -14.14
N ARG A 81 17.50 -18.05 -14.45
CA ARG A 81 16.68 -18.97 -15.29
C ARG A 81 15.42 -19.51 -14.60
N CYS A 82 15.46 -19.70 -13.28
CA CYS A 82 14.34 -20.13 -12.45
C CYS A 82 13.35 -18.98 -12.29
N GLY A 83 13.81 -17.73 -12.13
CA GLY A 83 12.94 -16.57 -12.23
C GLY A 83 12.28 -16.44 -13.61
N LEU A 84 13.01 -16.76 -14.69
CA LEU A 84 12.48 -16.75 -16.06
C LEU A 84 11.56 -17.94 -16.40
N SER A 85 11.57 -19.05 -15.64
CA SER A 85 10.83 -20.28 -15.97
C SER A 85 9.87 -20.79 -14.88
N ARG A 86 9.97 -20.31 -13.63
CA ARG A 86 8.97 -20.57 -12.59
C ARG A 86 7.89 -19.52 -12.66
N SER A 87 6.69 -19.96 -13.00
CA SER A 87 5.46 -19.22 -12.75
C SER A 87 4.91 -19.45 -11.34
N ASP A 88 5.40 -20.45 -10.60
CA ASP A 88 4.86 -20.79 -9.28
C ASP A 88 5.33 -19.82 -8.19
N PRO A 89 4.53 -19.58 -7.13
CA PRO A 89 4.94 -18.83 -5.94
C PRO A 89 6.30 -19.30 -5.39
N TRP A 90 7.23 -18.36 -5.18
CA TRP A 90 8.50 -18.64 -4.54
C TRP A 90 9.11 -17.44 -3.83
N PHE A 91 9.87 -17.72 -2.78
CA PHE A 91 10.69 -16.74 -2.10
C PHE A 91 12.08 -17.30 -1.79
N MET A 92 13.02 -16.41 -1.50
CA MET A 92 14.38 -16.69 -1.05
C MET A 92 14.66 -15.87 0.21
N ILE A 93 15.40 -16.45 1.16
CA ILE A 93 15.82 -15.79 2.40
C ILE A 93 17.24 -16.19 2.77
N GLY A 94 18.00 -15.26 3.34
CA GLY A 94 19.31 -15.51 3.93
C GLY A 94 20.34 -14.47 3.51
N ASP A 95 21.60 -14.76 3.81
CA ASP A 95 22.75 -13.94 3.43
C ASP A 95 23.03 -14.01 1.92
N LEU A 96 22.77 -12.91 1.22
CA LEU A 96 23.04 -12.79 -0.23
C LEU A 96 24.41 -12.17 -0.52
N ASN A 97 25.15 -11.75 0.51
CA ASN A 97 26.45 -11.11 0.45
C ASN A 97 26.51 -9.83 -0.43
N GLU A 98 25.36 -9.20 -0.72
CA GLU A 98 25.28 -8.07 -1.63
C GLU A 98 24.24 -7.03 -1.20
N ILE A 99 24.50 -5.77 -1.55
CA ILE A 99 23.63 -4.62 -1.24
C ILE A 99 23.11 -3.98 -2.53
N THR A 100 21.93 -3.38 -2.46
CA THR A 100 21.28 -2.73 -3.62
C THR A 100 21.81 -1.32 -3.87
N GLY A 101 22.43 -0.70 -2.86
CA GLY A 101 23.08 0.60 -2.96
C GLY A 101 23.77 1.01 -1.66
N ASN A 102 24.49 2.13 -1.68
CA ASN A 102 25.22 2.62 -0.50
C ASN A 102 24.31 3.01 0.69
N HIS A 103 23.01 3.20 0.49
CA HIS A 103 22.05 3.44 1.56
C HIS A 103 21.89 2.22 2.51
N GLU A 104 22.24 1.02 2.05
CA GLU A 104 22.26 -0.21 2.85
C GLU A 104 23.61 -0.46 3.53
N LYS A 105 24.46 0.59 3.64
CA LYS A 105 25.79 0.52 4.24
C LYS A 105 26.09 1.73 5.12
N GLU A 106 26.63 1.45 6.31
CA GLU A 106 27.18 2.45 7.21
C GLU A 106 28.68 2.25 7.42
N GLY A 107 29.45 3.35 7.37
CA GLY A 107 30.89 3.33 7.62
C GLY A 107 31.74 2.78 6.46
N GLY A 108 33.03 3.12 6.49
CA GLY A 108 33.97 2.78 5.41
C GLY A 108 33.73 3.53 4.10
N ALA A 109 34.44 3.14 3.05
CA ALA A 109 34.33 3.78 1.74
C ALA A 109 33.03 3.41 1.01
N LEU A 110 32.44 4.37 0.30
CA LEU A 110 31.33 4.12 -0.60
C LEU A 110 31.76 3.17 -1.73
N ARG A 111 30.86 2.27 -2.12
CA ARG A 111 31.05 1.41 -3.30
C ARG A 111 30.67 2.18 -4.55
N HIS A 112 31.35 1.86 -5.65
CA HIS A 112 30.99 2.40 -6.96
C HIS A 112 29.58 1.92 -7.37
N PRO A 113 28.71 2.79 -7.95
CA PRO A 113 27.35 2.43 -8.34
C PRO A 113 27.27 1.17 -9.22
N ASP A 114 28.22 0.97 -10.13
CA ASP A 114 28.27 -0.19 -11.03
C ASP A 114 28.34 -1.53 -10.29
N SER A 115 28.89 -1.54 -9.08
CA SER A 115 28.99 -2.77 -8.29
C SER A 115 27.64 -3.30 -7.81
N PHE A 116 26.58 -2.49 -7.85
CA PHE A 116 25.22 -2.89 -7.46
C PHE A 116 24.40 -3.42 -8.64
N VAL A 117 24.81 -3.08 -9.88
CA VAL A 117 24.06 -3.37 -11.10
C VAL A 117 23.75 -4.86 -11.28
N PRO A 118 24.70 -5.80 -11.09
CA PRO A 118 24.41 -7.22 -11.26
C PRO A 118 23.31 -7.74 -10.32
N PHE A 119 23.36 -7.34 -9.05
CA PHE A 119 22.41 -7.77 -8.05
C PHE A 119 21.02 -7.17 -8.26
N ASN A 120 20.96 -5.86 -8.54
CA ASN A 120 19.70 -5.19 -8.87
C ASN A 120 19.06 -5.75 -10.14
N ASN A 121 19.86 -6.10 -11.16
CA ASN A 121 19.38 -6.76 -12.36
C ASN A 121 18.86 -8.17 -12.06
N MET A 122 19.51 -8.94 -11.19
CA MET A 122 19.03 -10.26 -10.77
C MET A 122 17.66 -10.16 -10.10
N ILE A 123 17.49 -9.24 -9.14
CA ILE A 123 16.21 -9.01 -8.46
C ILE A 123 15.12 -8.64 -9.47
N ARG A 124 15.41 -7.67 -10.34
CA ARG A 124 14.46 -7.16 -11.33
C ARG A 124 14.07 -8.21 -12.36
N ASN A 125 15.06 -8.91 -12.93
CA ASN A 125 14.83 -9.90 -13.98
C ASN A 125 14.13 -11.16 -13.44
N SER A 126 14.24 -11.42 -12.14
CA SER A 126 13.55 -12.53 -11.47
C SER A 126 12.17 -12.16 -10.95
N GLY A 127 11.70 -10.91 -11.18
CA GLY A 127 10.40 -10.43 -10.71
C GLY A 127 10.28 -10.41 -9.18
N LEU A 128 11.40 -10.30 -8.46
CA LEU A 128 11.44 -10.42 -7.02
C LEU A 128 11.13 -9.09 -6.32
N LEU A 129 10.28 -9.19 -5.32
CA LEU A 129 9.84 -8.11 -4.44
C LEU A 129 10.23 -8.45 -3.01
N GLU A 130 10.80 -7.46 -2.31
CA GLU A 130 11.21 -7.62 -0.92
C GLU A 130 10.00 -7.69 0.02
N PHE A 131 10.12 -8.50 1.07
CA PHE A 131 9.12 -8.54 2.13
C PHE A 131 9.14 -7.24 2.95
N PRO A 132 7.97 -6.79 3.46
CA PRO A 132 7.94 -5.81 4.54
C PRO A 132 8.83 -6.28 5.69
N ALA A 133 9.53 -5.37 6.35
CA ALA A 133 10.55 -5.71 7.35
C ALA A 133 10.38 -4.91 8.64
N LYS A 134 10.47 -5.61 9.77
CA LYS A 134 10.49 -5.06 11.13
C LYS A 134 11.91 -5.11 11.70
N GLY A 135 12.27 -4.10 12.49
CA GLY A 135 13.54 -4.05 13.20
C GLY A 135 14.68 -3.45 12.39
N ASN A 136 15.90 -3.48 12.94
CA ASN A 136 17.07 -2.88 12.31
C ASN A 136 17.59 -3.77 11.17
N LYS A 137 17.45 -3.29 9.93
CA LYS A 137 17.84 -4.00 8.70
C LYS A 137 19.34 -4.14 8.48
N MET A 138 20.20 -3.44 9.23
CA MET A 138 21.65 -3.61 9.17
C MET A 138 22.00 -4.97 9.78
N SER A 139 21.92 -6.00 8.94
CA SER A 139 22.01 -7.41 9.32
C SER A 139 23.44 -7.84 9.60
N TRP A 140 24.45 -7.18 9.07
CA TRP A 140 25.85 -7.52 9.31
C TRP A 140 26.65 -6.35 9.90
N GLN A 141 27.63 -6.65 10.75
CA GLN A 141 28.66 -5.69 11.14
C GLN A 141 30.07 -6.27 11.11
N GLY A 142 31.07 -5.45 10.81
CA GLY A 142 32.46 -5.85 10.90
C GLY A 142 33.40 -4.71 11.21
N ARG A 143 34.34 -4.98 12.11
CA ARG A 143 35.42 -4.05 12.43
C ARG A 143 36.50 -4.10 11.35
N ARG A 144 36.85 -2.94 10.80
CA ARG A 144 37.91 -2.77 9.80
C ARG A 144 39.05 -1.93 10.37
N GLY A 145 40.27 -2.14 9.89
CA GLY A 145 41.48 -1.48 10.40
C GLY A 145 42.06 -2.13 11.66
N LYS A 146 43.16 -1.55 12.18
CA LYS A 146 43.88 -2.03 13.38
C LYS A 146 44.02 -0.88 14.41
N GLY A 147 44.06 -1.23 15.70
CA GLY A 147 44.34 -0.28 16.77
C GLY A 147 43.29 0.84 16.93
N LYS A 148 43.75 2.05 17.25
CA LYS A 148 42.91 3.25 17.50
C LYS A 148 42.21 3.79 16.25
N GLY A 149 42.67 3.43 15.05
CA GLY A 149 42.05 3.83 13.78
C GLY A 149 41.03 2.83 13.24
N ALA A 150 40.67 1.80 14.02
CA ALA A 150 39.68 0.83 13.58
C ALA A 150 38.27 1.44 13.61
N PHE A 151 37.49 1.17 12.57
CA PHE A 151 36.11 1.67 12.43
C PHE A 151 35.15 0.51 12.21
N MET A 152 33.87 0.73 12.53
CA MET A 152 32.82 -0.25 12.30
C MET A 152 32.20 -0.02 10.91
N VAL A 153 31.98 -1.11 10.18
CA VAL A 153 31.15 -1.12 8.98
C VAL A 153 29.92 -1.94 9.28
N ARG A 154 28.74 -1.48 8.82
CA ARG A 154 27.49 -2.25 8.87
C ARG A 154 26.88 -2.31 7.49
N CYS A 155 26.28 -3.45 7.15
CA CYS A 155 25.63 -3.67 5.86
C CYS A 155 24.33 -4.45 6.04
N ARG A 156 23.40 -4.31 5.11
CA ARG A 156 22.24 -5.22 4.96
C ARG A 156 22.55 -6.33 3.96
N LEU A 157 23.05 -7.46 4.45
CA LEU A 157 23.42 -8.61 3.62
C LEU A 157 22.34 -9.69 3.59
N ASP A 158 21.72 -9.95 4.75
CA ASP A 158 20.57 -10.84 4.88
C ASP A 158 19.25 -10.17 4.49
N ARG A 159 18.44 -10.82 3.64
CA ARG A 159 17.10 -10.35 3.24
C ARG A 159 16.17 -11.50 2.82
N ALA A 160 14.87 -11.20 2.69
CA ALA A 160 13.89 -12.10 2.08
C ALA A 160 13.20 -11.43 0.88
N LEU A 161 13.15 -12.13 -0.25
CA LEU A 161 12.60 -11.66 -1.53
C LEU A 161 11.66 -12.72 -2.11
N ALA A 162 10.54 -12.33 -2.73
CA ALA A 162 9.62 -13.27 -3.37
C ALA A 162 9.01 -12.73 -4.66
N ASN A 163 8.58 -13.61 -5.55
CA ASN A 163 7.89 -13.21 -6.78
C ASN A 163 6.46 -12.72 -6.51
N GLU A 164 5.86 -12.15 -7.56
CA GLU A 164 4.50 -11.60 -7.52
C GLU A 164 3.44 -12.64 -7.10
N GLU A 165 3.60 -13.88 -7.55
CA GLU A 165 2.69 -14.98 -7.27
C GLU A 165 2.71 -15.34 -5.78
N TRP A 166 3.87 -15.29 -5.13
CA TRP A 166 3.99 -15.44 -3.67
C TRP A 166 3.24 -14.35 -2.93
N HIS A 167 3.45 -13.08 -3.28
CA HIS A 167 2.74 -11.95 -2.64
C HIS A 167 1.24 -11.97 -2.91
N THR A 168 0.79 -12.68 -3.95
CA THR A 168 -0.63 -12.89 -4.21
C THR A 168 -1.21 -14.00 -3.33
N LEU A 169 -0.46 -15.08 -3.11
CA LEU A 169 -0.88 -16.23 -2.30
C LEU A 169 -0.78 -15.97 -0.80
N LEU A 170 0.32 -15.35 -0.37
CA LEU A 170 0.65 -15.06 1.02
C LEU A 170 0.90 -13.54 1.19
N PRO A 171 -0.12 -12.70 0.94
CA PRO A 171 0.01 -11.25 0.97
C PRO A 171 0.36 -10.72 2.36
N CYS A 172 0.16 -11.55 3.40
CA CYS A 172 0.42 -11.18 4.76
C CYS A 172 1.86 -11.48 5.23
N SER A 173 2.72 -11.98 4.34
CA SER A 173 4.13 -12.28 4.64
C SER A 173 4.95 -11.02 5.01
N TYR A 174 5.84 -11.15 6.00
CA TYR A 174 6.79 -10.11 6.40
C TYR A 174 8.07 -10.71 7.02
N THR A 175 9.08 -9.90 7.26
CA THR A 175 10.33 -10.28 7.93
C THR A 175 10.57 -9.50 9.21
N GLU A 176 11.26 -10.09 10.18
CA GLU A 176 11.73 -9.45 11.40
C GLU A 176 13.24 -9.65 11.56
N TYR A 177 13.99 -8.56 11.68
CA TYR A 177 15.42 -8.54 11.96
C TYR A 177 15.63 -8.52 13.47
N LEU A 178 16.14 -9.64 14.01
CA LEU A 178 16.32 -9.82 15.44
C LEU A 178 17.59 -9.13 15.98
N GLY A 179 17.81 -9.24 17.29
CA GLY A 179 19.02 -8.76 17.96
C GLY A 179 20.28 -9.45 17.43
N MET A 180 21.36 -8.67 17.29
CA MET A 180 22.68 -9.18 16.90
C MET A 180 23.41 -9.73 18.14
N VAL A 181 23.16 -10.99 18.48
CA VAL A 181 23.73 -11.65 19.68
C VAL A 181 24.47 -12.92 19.27
N GLY A 182 25.74 -13.02 19.65
CA GLY A 182 26.55 -14.22 19.41
C GLY A 182 26.97 -14.47 17.95
N SER A 183 26.69 -13.53 17.04
CA SER A 183 27.14 -13.49 15.65
C SER A 183 27.38 -12.04 15.24
N ASP A 184 28.19 -11.84 14.19
CA ASP A 184 28.29 -10.59 13.45
C ASP A 184 27.11 -10.35 12.49
N HIS A 185 26.23 -11.36 12.34
CA HIS A 185 24.95 -11.27 11.65
C HIS A 185 23.75 -11.20 12.62
N ARG A 186 22.67 -10.57 12.15
CA ARG A 186 21.32 -10.62 12.76
C ARG A 186 20.55 -11.79 12.17
N PRO A 187 19.90 -12.60 13.01
CA PRO A 187 18.90 -13.55 12.52
C PRO A 187 17.73 -12.81 11.87
N VAL A 188 17.25 -13.33 10.74
CA VAL A 188 16.05 -12.83 10.04
C VAL A 188 14.99 -13.93 10.09
N VAL A 189 13.81 -13.59 10.62
CA VAL A 189 12.64 -14.48 10.66
C VAL A 189 11.65 -14.03 9.61
N ALA A 190 11.20 -14.93 8.73
CA ALA A 190 10.09 -14.67 7.83
C ALA A 190 8.81 -15.29 8.39
N TYR A 191 7.76 -14.47 8.52
CA TYR A 191 6.41 -14.92 8.82
C TYR A 191 5.66 -15.02 7.50
N LEU A 192 5.05 -16.17 7.23
CA LEU A 192 4.41 -16.49 5.96
C LEU A 192 2.92 -16.67 6.22
N GLU A 193 2.11 -15.67 5.88
CA GLU A 193 0.71 -15.63 6.25
C GLU A 193 -0.21 -15.38 5.04
N ASP A 194 -1.30 -16.13 4.97
CA ASP A 194 -2.34 -16.06 3.93
C ASP A 194 -3.55 -15.21 4.32
N LYS A 195 -3.62 -14.75 5.59
CA LYS A 195 -4.81 -14.13 6.17
C LYS A 195 -5.13 -12.78 5.54
N VAL A 196 -5.82 -12.83 4.41
CA VAL A 196 -6.56 -11.70 3.85
C VAL A 196 -7.89 -11.66 4.57
N ILE A 197 -8.04 -10.75 5.54
CA ILE A 197 -9.39 -10.30 5.91
C ILE A 197 -9.90 -9.55 4.69
N ARG A 198 -10.70 -10.22 3.83
CA ARG A 198 -11.39 -9.57 2.71
C ARG A 198 -12.41 -8.60 3.29
N LYS A 199 -11.99 -7.37 3.56
CA LYS A 199 -12.90 -6.27 3.89
C LYS A 199 -13.80 -6.02 2.68
N ARG A 200 -15.10 -5.75 2.91
CA ARG A 200 -16.03 -5.37 1.84
C ARG A 200 -15.46 -4.15 1.12
N GLY A 201 -15.30 -4.24 -0.20
CA GLY A 201 -14.80 -3.13 -1.00
C GLY A 201 -15.71 -1.91 -0.86
N GLN A 202 -15.12 -0.73 -0.66
CA GLN A 202 -15.86 0.53 -0.66
C GLN A 202 -16.18 0.96 -2.10
N PHE A 203 -17.32 1.63 -2.27
CA PHE A 203 -17.64 2.29 -3.53
C PHE A 203 -16.64 3.43 -3.78
N ARG A 204 -16.13 3.53 -4.99
CA ARG A 204 -15.31 4.65 -5.45
C ARG A 204 -15.76 5.06 -6.84
N PHE A 205 -15.95 6.35 -7.05
CA PHE A 205 -16.24 6.92 -8.34
C PHE A 205 -15.08 6.65 -9.30
N ASP A 206 -15.39 6.09 -10.47
CA ASP A 206 -14.42 5.79 -11.51
C ASP A 206 -14.65 6.75 -12.70
N LYS A 207 -13.59 7.44 -13.11
CA LYS A 207 -13.63 8.40 -14.21
C LYS A 207 -14.05 7.75 -15.53
N ARG A 208 -13.76 6.45 -15.73
CA ARG A 208 -14.07 5.72 -16.97
C ARG A 208 -15.57 5.54 -17.21
N TRP A 209 -16.39 5.80 -16.20
CA TRP A 209 -17.84 5.80 -16.34
C TRP A 209 -18.37 7.04 -17.09
N ILE A 210 -17.59 8.12 -17.11
CA ILE A 210 -17.97 9.35 -17.81
C ILE A 210 -18.07 9.08 -19.32
N GLY A 211 -19.16 9.53 -19.92
CA GLY A 211 -19.45 9.33 -21.34
C GLY A 211 -19.99 7.95 -21.70
N LYS A 212 -20.15 7.03 -20.73
CA LYS A 212 -20.84 5.76 -20.96
C LYS A 212 -22.36 5.98 -20.95
N GLU A 213 -23.05 5.25 -21.82
CA GLU A 213 -24.50 5.32 -21.94
C GLU A 213 -25.21 4.95 -20.62
N GLY A 214 -26.25 5.70 -20.25
CA GLY A 214 -27.02 5.46 -19.02
C GLY A 214 -26.37 5.97 -17.74
N PHE A 215 -25.12 6.44 -17.78
CA PHE A 215 -24.41 6.87 -16.59
C PHE A 215 -24.97 8.18 -16.02
N MET A 216 -25.15 9.21 -16.86
CA MET A 216 -25.69 10.50 -16.43
C MET A 216 -27.14 10.39 -15.95
N GLU A 217 -27.92 9.52 -16.57
CA GLU A 217 -29.28 9.19 -16.19
C GLU A 217 -29.32 8.55 -14.80
N SER A 218 -28.35 7.69 -14.48
CA SER A 218 -28.23 7.09 -13.14
C SER A 218 -27.94 8.15 -12.06
N ILE A 219 -27.11 9.16 -12.38
CA ILE A 219 -26.83 10.28 -11.49
C ILE A 219 -28.11 11.11 -11.28
N ALA A 220 -28.76 11.52 -12.36
CA ALA A 220 -29.98 12.33 -12.30
C ALA A 220 -31.09 11.61 -11.52
N MET A 221 -31.30 10.31 -11.77
CA MET A 221 -32.26 9.49 -11.05
C MET A 221 -31.93 9.37 -9.57
N GLY A 222 -30.66 9.17 -9.21
CA GLY A 222 -30.23 9.13 -7.82
C GLY A 222 -30.43 10.47 -7.10
N TRP A 223 -30.17 11.59 -7.78
CA TRP A 223 -30.23 12.93 -7.21
C TRP A 223 -31.66 13.47 -7.06
N ALA A 224 -32.56 13.02 -7.95
CA ALA A 224 -33.99 13.37 -7.94
C ALA A 224 -34.81 12.54 -6.94
N LYS A 225 -34.26 11.47 -6.35
CA LYS A 225 -34.95 10.68 -5.32
C LYS A 225 -35.15 11.51 -4.05
N ASP A 226 -36.37 12.01 -3.90
CA ASP A 226 -36.85 12.69 -2.71
C ASP A 226 -37.70 11.74 -1.84
N TYR A 227 -37.54 11.83 -0.52
CA TYR A 227 -38.32 11.05 0.46
C TYR A 227 -39.30 11.91 1.26
N GLY A 228 -39.58 13.14 0.80
CA GLY A 228 -40.66 13.98 1.34
C GLY A 228 -40.33 14.67 2.66
N SER A 229 -39.06 15.05 2.88
CA SER A 229 -38.70 15.92 4.00
C SER A 229 -38.62 17.38 3.55
N ASP A 230 -39.09 18.31 4.39
CA ASP A 230 -39.07 19.77 4.13
C ASP A 230 -37.65 20.36 4.00
N GLN A 231 -36.60 19.59 4.29
CA GLN A 231 -35.20 19.98 4.20
C GLN A 231 -34.45 19.10 3.20
N VAL A 232 -33.66 19.73 2.33
CA VAL A 232 -32.79 19.07 1.35
C VAL A 232 -31.61 18.43 2.06
N ASP A 233 -31.61 17.11 2.19
CA ASP A 233 -30.46 16.33 2.71
C ASP A 233 -29.50 15.96 1.57
N ILE A 234 -28.43 16.74 1.40
CA ILE A 234 -27.45 16.49 0.34
C ILE A 234 -26.66 15.19 0.54
N VAL A 235 -26.38 14.80 1.79
CA VAL A 235 -25.63 13.58 2.11
C VAL A 235 -26.44 12.37 1.66
N LYS A 236 -27.76 12.40 1.87
CA LYS A 236 -28.68 11.38 1.38
C LYS A 236 -28.74 11.35 -0.14
N LYS A 237 -28.76 12.51 -0.82
CA LYS A 237 -28.72 12.58 -2.29
C LYS A 237 -27.43 11.98 -2.86
N ILE A 238 -26.27 12.30 -2.28
CA ILE A 238 -24.99 11.68 -2.65
C ILE A 238 -25.03 10.16 -2.45
N SER A 239 -25.60 9.70 -1.33
CA SER A 239 -25.79 8.27 -1.05
C SER A 239 -26.72 7.58 -2.06
N ASN A 240 -27.79 8.24 -2.49
CA ASN A 240 -28.72 7.73 -3.50
C ASN A 240 -28.02 7.60 -4.87
N CYS A 241 -27.26 8.61 -5.28
CA CYS A 241 -26.45 8.55 -6.50
C CYS A 241 -25.44 7.41 -6.44
N ARG A 242 -24.74 7.22 -5.32
CA ARG A 242 -23.84 6.07 -5.12
C ARG A 242 -24.57 4.75 -5.34
N HIS A 243 -25.79 4.60 -4.83
CA HIS A 243 -26.58 3.38 -5.01
C HIS A 243 -26.97 3.16 -6.49
N GLU A 244 -27.48 4.20 -7.17
CA GLU A 244 -27.87 4.09 -8.58
C GLU A 244 -26.68 3.86 -9.50
N ILE A 245 -25.55 4.52 -9.27
CA ILE A 245 -24.31 4.29 -10.02
C ILE A 245 -23.82 2.86 -9.77
N ALA A 246 -23.86 2.37 -8.52
CA ALA A 246 -23.47 0.99 -8.21
C ALA A 246 -24.39 -0.03 -8.88
N LYS A 247 -25.68 0.27 -9.04
CA LYS A 247 -26.63 -0.55 -9.80
C LYS A 247 -26.33 -0.51 -11.30
N TRP A 248 -26.12 0.67 -11.87
CA TRP A 248 -25.72 0.86 -13.26
C TRP A 248 -24.42 0.11 -13.58
N ARG A 249 -23.42 0.20 -12.70
CA ARG A 249 -22.13 -0.51 -12.82
C ARG A 249 -22.30 -2.04 -12.87
N ARG A 250 -23.20 -2.61 -12.07
CA ARG A 250 -23.45 -4.06 -12.10
C ARG A 250 -24.01 -4.53 -13.43
N ASN A 251 -24.76 -3.67 -14.11
CA ASN A 251 -25.31 -3.95 -15.44
C ASN A 251 -24.34 -3.56 -16.57
N ASN A 252 -23.29 -2.80 -16.26
CA ASN A 252 -22.27 -2.34 -17.20
C ASN A 252 -20.87 -2.66 -16.63
N PRO A 253 -20.51 -3.95 -16.49
CA PRO A 253 -19.21 -4.31 -15.96
C PRO A 253 -18.10 -3.70 -16.83
N PRO A 254 -17.03 -3.14 -16.23
CA PRO A 254 -15.90 -2.62 -16.99
C PRO A 254 -15.29 -3.73 -17.84
N THR A 255 -14.71 -3.34 -18.97
CA THR A 255 -14.09 -4.27 -19.90
C THR A 255 -12.87 -4.90 -19.22
N GLY A 256 -13.01 -6.15 -18.78
CA GLY A 256 -11.96 -6.89 -18.08
C GLY A 256 -11.22 -7.86 -19.01
N LYS A 257 -10.24 -8.58 -18.45
CA LYS A 257 -9.51 -9.67 -19.14
C LYS A 257 -10.42 -10.68 -19.82
N GLU A 258 -11.57 -11.00 -19.21
CA GLU A 258 -12.57 -11.90 -19.79
C GLU A 258 -13.14 -11.35 -21.11
N LYS A 259 -13.51 -10.06 -21.13
CA LYS A 259 -14.07 -9.44 -22.34
C LYS A 259 -13.02 -9.25 -23.43
N ILE A 260 -11.79 -8.96 -23.04
CA ILE A 260 -10.64 -8.93 -23.97
C ILE A 260 -10.44 -10.32 -24.57
N GLY A 261 -10.44 -11.38 -23.76
CA GLY A 261 -10.35 -12.77 -24.25
C GLY A 261 -11.50 -13.15 -25.18
N GLU A 262 -12.74 -12.76 -24.86
CA GLU A 262 -13.90 -12.94 -25.75
C GLU A 262 -13.72 -12.22 -27.08
N LEU A 263 -13.24 -10.97 -27.08
CA LEU A 263 -13.05 -10.17 -28.28
C LEU A 263 -11.85 -10.65 -29.12
N GLN A 264 -10.79 -11.15 -28.49
CA GLN A 264 -9.68 -11.82 -29.17
C GLN A 264 -10.18 -13.07 -29.90
N LYS A 265 -10.96 -13.91 -29.21
CA LYS A 265 -11.56 -15.10 -29.82
C LYS A 265 -12.54 -14.74 -30.93
N ALA A 266 -13.39 -13.74 -30.72
CA ALA A 266 -14.32 -13.27 -31.75
C ALA A 266 -13.58 -12.72 -32.98
N LEU A 267 -12.43 -12.06 -32.79
CA LEU A 267 -11.61 -11.58 -33.89
C LEU A 267 -11.01 -12.74 -34.68
N GLU A 268 -10.51 -13.77 -33.99
CA GLU A 268 -10.02 -15.00 -34.60
C GLU A 268 -11.14 -15.72 -35.38
N ASP A 269 -12.32 -15.88 -34.78
CA ASP A 269 -13.48 -16.52 -35.42
C ASP A 269 -13.92 -15.76 -36.69
N VAL A 270 -13.94 -14.42 -36.67
CA VAL A 270 -14.32 -13.58 -37.83
C VAL A 270 -13.23 -13.59 -38.91
N GLN A 271 -11.95 -13.69 -38.53
CA GLN A 271 -10.84 -13.79 -39.49
C GLN A 271 -10.75 -15.15 -40.19
N MET A 272 -11.27 -16.22 -39.56
CA MET A 272 -11.25 -17.59 -40.09
C MET A 272 -12.53 -17.96 -40.87
N ASP A 273 -13.50 -17.06 -40.95
CA ASP A 273 -14.77 -17.26 -41.66
C ASP A 273 -14.78 -16.48 -42.98
N ASP A 274 -14.57 -17.19 -44.09
CA ASP A 274 -14.55 -16.63 -45.46
C ASP A 274 -15.87 -15.95 -45.88
N SER A 275 -16.95 -16.13 -45.11
CA SER A 275 -18.24 -15.47 -45.35
C SER A 275 -18.35 -14.07 -44.72
N ARG A 276 -17.38 -13.67 -43.90
CA ARG A 276 -17.36 -12.38 -43.20
C ARG A 276 -16.74 -11.27 -44.03
N THR A 277 -17.24 -10.06 -43.83
CA THR A 277 -16.74 -8.90 -44.56
C THR A 277 -15.60 -8.20 -43.82
N GLN A 278 -14.88 -7.35 -44.55
CA GLN A 278 -13.80 -6.55 -43.96
C GLN A 278 -14.32 -5.57 -42.90
N GLU A 279 -15.57 -5.12 -43.02
CA GLU A 279 -16.25 -4.29 -42.03
C GLU A 279 -16.48 -5.03 -40.70
N ASP A 280 -16.82 -6.32 -40.74
CA ASP A 280 -16.98 -7.14 -39.52
C ASP A 280 -15.63 -7.26 -38.77
N ILE A 281 -14.54 -7.47 -39.50
CA ILE A 281 -13.18 -7.52 -38.94
C ILE A 281 -12.82 -6.18 -38.30
N MET A 282 -13.09 -5.06 -39.00
CA MET A 282 -12.81 -3.73 -38.49
C MET A 282 -13.60 -3.41 -37.22
N GLU A 283 -14.87 -3.79 -37.15
CA GLU A 283 -15.71 -3.52 -35.98
C GLU A 283 -15.28 -4.31 -34.74
N VAL A 284 -14.93 -5.61 -34.90
CA VAL A 284 -14.41 -6.41 -33.78
C VAL A 284 -13.02 -5.91 -33.35
N SER A 285 -12.16 -5.56 -34.31
CA SER A 285 -10.84 -4.97 -34.03
C SER A 285 -10.94 -3.66 -33.25
N ARG A 286 -11.89 -2.78 -33.64
CA ARG A 286 -12.16 -1.53 -32.92
C ARG A 286 -12.64 -1.78 -31.49
N LYS A 287 -13.58 -2.71 -31.30
CA LYS A 287 -14.05 -3.09 -29.96
C LYS A 287 -12.92 -3.64 -29.08
N LEU A 288 -12.04 -4.45 -29.66
CA LEU A 288 -10.86 -4.99 -28.97
C LEU A 288 -9.87 -3.87 -28.59
N GLN A 289 -9.63 -2.92 -29.49
CA GLN A 289 -8.78 -1.76 -29.20
C GLN A 289 -9.36 -0.89 -28.08
N ASP A 290 -10.67 -0.62 -28.10
CA ASP A 290 -11.36 0.12 -27.04
C ASP A 290 -11.29 -0.62 -25.69
N ALA A 291 -11.39 -1.95 -25.70
CA ALA A 291 -11.24 -2.79 -24.51
C ALA A 291 -9.84 -2.72 -23.90
N TYR A 292 -8.80 -2.79 -24.73
CA TYR A 292 -7.41 -2.63 -24.27
C TYR A 292 -7.15 -1.25 -23.68
N LYS A 293 -7.68 -0.20 -24.32
CA LYS A 293 -7.55 1.18 -23.83
C LYS A 293 -8.24 1.37 -22.47
N ASP A 294 -9.44 0.81 -22.29
CA ASP A 294 -10.16 0.84 -21.01
C ASP A 294 -9.40 0.10 -19.89
N GLU A 295 -8.76 -1.04 -20.21
CA GLU A 295 -7.92 -1.78 -19.26
C GLU A 295 -6.63 -0.99 -18.91
N GLU A 296 -5.99 -0.36 -19.89
CA GLU A 296 -4.81 0.48 -19.67
C GLU A 296 -5.14 1.68 -18.78
N GLU A 297 -6.22 2.41 -19.06
CA GLU A 297 -6.68 3.54 -18.23
C GLU A 297 -6.99 3.11 -16.78
N TYR A 298 -7.58 1.94 -16.60
CA TYR A 298 -7.84 1.37 -15.26
C TYR A 298 -6.54 1.14 -14.47
N TRP A 299 -5.57 0.46 -15.08
CA TRP A 299 -4.30 0.15 -14.41
C TRP A 299 -3.43 1.38 -14.23
N HIS A 300 -3.50 2.35 -15.14
CA HIS A 300 -2.87 3.65 -14.99
C HIS A 300 -3.43 4.38 -13.76
N GLN A 301 -4.75 4.53 -13.66
CA GLN A 301 -5.40 5.16 -12.51
C GLN A 301 -5.03 4.47 -11.18
N LYS A 302 -4.98 3.13 -11.20
CA LYS A 302 -4.67 2.32 -10.02
C LYS A 302 -3.19 2.35 -9.62
N SER A 303 -2.29 2.48 -10.58
CA SER A 303 -0.85 2.49 -10.33
C SER A 303 -0.33 3.83 -9.82
N ARG A 304 -1.02 4.96 -10.08
CA ARG A 304 -0.64 6.32 -9.68
C ARG A 304 0.81 6.70 -10.07
N ASN A 305 1.27 6.32 -11.26
CA ASN A 305 2.59 6.70 -11.77
C ASN A 305 2.45 7.83 -12.79
N LEU A 306 3.24 8.91 -12.66
CA LEU A 306 3.19 10.08 -13.54
C LEU A 306 4.19 10.00 -14.70
N TRP A 307 5.17 9.09 -14.65
CA TRP A 307 6.25 9.02 -15.61
C TRP A 307 5.97 7.97 -16.70
N ASN A 308 5.47 8.45 -17.84
CA ASN A 308 5.42 7.70 -19.09
C ASN A 308 6.70 7.99 -19.88
N THR A 309 7.59 7.01 -19.95
CA THR A 309 8.56 6.95 -21.05
C THR A 309 8.81 5.48 -21.34
N LEU A 310 8.00 4.95 -22.25
CA LEU A 310 8.28 3.88 -23.21
C LEU A 310 6.93 3.25 -23.58
N GLY A 311 6.48 3.54 -24.79
CA GLY A 311 5.28 2.95 -25.37
C GLY A 311 5.49 1.47 -25.59
N ASP A 312 4.86 0.67 -24.74
CA ASP A 312 4.39 -0.67 -25.07
C ASP A 312 3.23 -1.00 -24.12
N HIS A 313 2.18 -1.62 -24.65
CA HIS A 313 0.95 -1.99 -23.95
C HIS A 313 1.23 -2.97 -22.80
N ASN A 314 1.68 -2.47 -21.66
CA ASN A 314 2.16 -3.30 -20.56
C ASN A 314 1.30 -3.14 -19.31
N THR A 315 0.08 -3.68 -19.36
CA THR A 315 -0.76 -3.82 -18.15
C THR A 315 -0.01 -4.61 -17.07
N ASN A 316 0.82 -5.59 -17.43
CA ASN A 316 1.64 -6.37 -16.49
C ASN A 316 2.64 -5.49 -15.71
N PHE A 317 3.23 -4.47 -16.33
CA PHE A 317 4.08 -3.50 -15.64
C PHE A 317 3.30 -2.72 -14.57
N PHE A 318 2.11 -2.23 -14.90
CA PHE A 318 1.26 -1.53 -13.94
C PHE A 318 0.71 -2.46 -12.85
N HIS A 319 0.41 -3.71 -13.19
CA HIS A 319 0.06 -4.77 -12.23
C HIS A 319 1.19 -4.99 -11.22
N ALA A 320 2.41 -5.22 -11.71
CA ALA A 320 3.59 -5.45 -10.88
C ALA A 320 3.90 -4.24 -10.00
N LEU A 321 3.86 -3.02 -10.56
CA LEU A 321 4.05 -1.78 -9.79
C LEU A 321 2.97 -1.58 -8.71
N THR A 322 1.70 -1.83 -9.03
CA THR A 322 0.60 -1.71 -8.07
C THR A 322 0.77 -2.70 -6.93
N LYS A 323 1.15 -3.94 -7.22
CA LYS A 323 1.39 -4.97 -6.20
C LYS A 323 2.64 -4.67 -5.38
N GLN A 324 3.73 -4.22 -6.02
CA GLN A 324 4.93 -3.75 -5.33
C GLN A 324 4.63 -2.61 -4.35
N ARG A 325 3.83 -1.61 -4.77
CA ARG A 325 3.39 -0.53 -3.89
C ARG A 325 2.54 -1.03 -2.73
N ARG A 326 1.61 -1.97 -2.98
CA ARG A 326 0.79 -2.58 -1.92
C ARG A 326 1.63 -3.33 -0.89
N THR A 327 2.60 -4.10 -1.33
CA THR A 327 3.54 -4.79 -0.45
C THR A 327 4.39 -3.79 0.33
N ARG A 328 4.98 -2.79 -0.35
CA ARG A 328 5.85 -1.79 0.31
C ARG A 328 5.12 -0.92 1.33
N ASN A 329 3.90 -0.50 1.00
CA ASN A 329 3.09 0.38 1.84
C ASN A 329 2.31 -0.38 2.92
N ARG A 330 2.51 -1.71 3.04
CA ARG A 330 1.84 -2.49 4.07
C ARG A 330 2.44 -2.18 5.42
N ILE A 331 1.61 -1.64 6.30
CA ILE A 331 1.95 -1.40 7.70
C ILE A 331 1.89 -2.73 8.44
N VAL A 332 3.04 -3.19 8.93
CA VAL A 332 3.16 -4.44 9.69
C VAL A 332 2.73 -4.26 11.15
N GLY A 333 2.86 -3.04 11.68
CA GLY A 333 2.46 -2.68 13.03
C GLY A 333 2.77 -1.23 13.35
N LEU A 334 2.24 -0.75 14.48
CA LEU A 334 2.49 0.58 15.04
C LEU A 334 2.82 0.47 16.53
N HIS A 335 3.62 1.40 17.05
CA HIS A 335 3.80 1.53 18.50
C HIS A 335 2.61 2.27 19.11
N ASP A 336 2.02 1.76 20.19
CA ASP A 336 1.04 2.51 20.97
C ASP A 336 1.73 3.62 21.81
N THR A 337 0.93 4.41 22.53
CA THR A 337 1.41 5.48 23.42
C THR A 337 2.27 4.98 24.59
N HIS A 338 2.22 3.69 24.90
CA HIS A 338 3.03 3.03 25.93
C HIS A 338 4.30 2.38 25.36
N GLY A 339 4.53 2.51 24.05
CA GLY A 339 5.68 1.92 23.34
C GLY A 339 5.51 0.44 22.99
N ASN A 340 4.32 -0.16 23.14
CA ASN A 340 4.06 -1.53 22.75
C ASN A 340 3.86 -1.64 21.24
N TRP A 341 4.45 -2.66 20.60
CA TRP A 341 4.28 -2.92 19.18
C TRP A 341 2.99 -3.69 18.90
N ILE A 342 2.05 -3.05 18.23
CA ILE A 342 0.73 -3.59 17.88
C ILE A 342 0.76 -4.04 16.41
N THR A 343 0.44 -5.32 16.16
CA THR A 343 0.42 -5.92 14.80
C THR A 343 -0.98 -6.35 14.36
N GLU A 344 -1.95 -6.35 15.26
CA GLU A 344 -3.33 -6.73 14.93
C GLU A 344 -4.02 -5.58 14.20
N ASP A 345 -4.70 -5.87 13.08
CA ASP A 345 -5.36 -4.86 12.24
C ASP A 345 -6.25 -3.89 13.04
N THR A 346 -7.08 -4.42 13.94
CA THR A 346 -7.99 -3.60 14.77
C THR A 346 -7.23 -2.73 15.78
N GLY A 347 -6.11 -3.23 16.30
CA GLY A 347 -5.23 -2.49 17.18
C GLY A 347 -4.48 -1.38 16.45
N ILE A 348 -3.97 -1.66 15.25
CA ILE A 348 -3.31 -0.67 14.38
C ILE A 348 -4.29 0.45 14.03
N GLU A 349 -5.53 0.11 13.63
CA GLU A 349 -6.59 1.08 13.35
C GLU A 349 -6.85 2.00 14.55
N LYS A 350 -6.99 1.41 15.76
CA LYS A 350 -7.21 2.18 16.98
C LYS A 350 -6.04 3.11 17.30
N VAL A 351 -4.80 2.62 17.23
CA VAL A 351 -3.60 3.43 17.49
C VAL A 351 -3.55 4.65 16.56
N ALA A 352 -3.90 4.46 15.28
CA ALA A 352 -3.96 5.57 14.33
C ALA A 352 -5.09 6.57 14.65
N VAL A 353 -6.30 6.09 14.97
CA VAL A 353 -7.43 6.94 15.35
C VAL A 353 -7.11 7.75 16.60
N ASP A 354 -6.69 7.09 17.69
CA ASP A 354 -6.38 7.73 18.97
C ASP A 354 -5.31 8.83 18.80
N TYR A 355 -4.27 8.57 17.99
CA TYR A 355 -3.22 9.55 17.71
C TYR A 355 -3.74 10.78 16.95
N PHE A 356 -4.58 10.58 15.92
CA PHE A 356 -5.09 11.70 15.12
C PHE A 356 -6.21 12.48 15.79
N GLU A 357 -7.02 11.82 16.62
CA GLU A 357 -7.98 12.51 17.48
C GLU A 357 -7.24 13.43 18.46
N ASP A 358 -6.18 12.97 19.11
CA ASP A 358 -5.36 13.82 19.98
C ASP A 358 -4.69 14.98 19.20
N LEU A 359 -4.17 14.69 18.00
CA LEU A 359 -3.49 15.70 17.17
C LEU A 359 -4.42 16.81 16.66
N PHE A 360 -5.67 16.46 16.28
CA PHE A 360 -6.62 17.41 15.69
C PHE A 360 -7.61 17.99 16.68
N ASN A 361 -7.64 17.50 17.92
CA ASN A 361 -8.41 18.14 18.96
C ASN A 361 -7.72 19.43 19.41
N THR A 362 -8.56 20.46 19.59
CA THR A 362 -8.10 21.74 20.09
C THR A 362 -7.66 21.60 21.55
N THR A 363 -6.64 22.35 21.95
CA THR A 363 -6.32 22.55 23.37
C THR A 363 -7.30 23.50 24.06
N SER A 364 -8.37 23.90 23.37
CA SER A 364 -9.35 24.92 23.78
C SER A 364 -8.68 26.20 24.29
N PRO A 365 -7.82 26.85 23.47
CA PRO A 365 -7.23 28.11 23.87
C PRO A 365 -8.34 29.15 24.10
N THR A 366 -8.30 29.79 25.27
CA THR A 366 -9.18 30.90 25.64
C THR A 366 -8.42 32.21 25.50
N ASP A 367 -9.12 33.30 25.16
CA ASP A 367 -8.60 34.67 24.96
C ASP A 367 -8.03 34.95 23.54
N PHE A 368 -8.94 35.17 22.58
CA PHE A 368 -8.60 35.67 21.24
C PHE A 368 -8.74 37.19 21.15
N GLU A 369 -9.54 37.83 22.02
CA GLU A 369 -9.79 39.27 22.05
C GLU A 369 -8.49 40.08 22.14
N GLY A 370 -7.60 39.76 23.08
CA GLY A 370 -6.35 40.51 23.24
C GLY A 370 -5.43 40.46 22.01
N PHE A 371 -5.43 39.34 21.28
CA PHE A 371 -4.68 39.19 20.03
C PHE A 371 -5.35 39.93 18.86
N LEU A 372 -6.68 39.89 18.78
CA LEU A 372 -7.44 40.56 17.73
C LEU A 372 -7.38 42.10 17.85
N GLU A 373 -7.23 42.64 19.06
CA GLU A 373 -7.04 44.08 19.30
C GLU A 373 -5.75 44.64 18.68
N GLU A 374 -4.71 43.82 18.52
CA GLU A 374 -3.44 44.22 17.89
C GLU A 374 -3.53 44.21 16.35
N ILE A 375 -4.57 43.61 15.78
CA ILE A 375 -4.76 43.50 14.33
C ILE A 375 -5.54 44.71 13.82
N ARG A 376 -4.89 45.54 13.00
CA ARG A 376 -5.55 46.68 12.36
C ARG A 376 -6.57 46.20 11.30
N PRO A 377 -7.83 46.68 11.33
CA PRO A 377 -8.83 46.33 10.32
C PRO A 377 -8.38 46.78 8.91
N GLY A 378 -8.09 45.82 8.04
CA GLY A 378 -7.70 46.08 6.64
C GLY A 378 -8.85 46.01 5.64
N ILE A 379 -10.04 45.58 6.08
CA ILE A 379 -11.22 45.39 5.24
C ILE A 379 -12.10 46.63 5.32
N THR A 380 -12.30 47.33 4.20
CA THR A 380 -13.18 48.51 4.15
C THR A 380 -14.65 48.11 4.33
N PRO A 381 -15.53 49.03 4.78
CA PRO A 381 -16.97 48.73 4.89
C PRO A 381 -17.58 48.21 3.58
N GLN A 382 -17.13 48.72 2.43
CA GLN A 382 -17.59 48.28 1.11
C GLN A 382 -17.10 46.86 0.78
N MET A 383 -15.87 46.51 1.16
CA MET A 383 -15.37 45.14 1.05
C MET A 383 -16.16 44.20 1.97
N ASN A 384 -16.45 44.64 3.20
CA ASN A 384 -17.20 43.84 4.16
C ASN A 384 -18.63 43.55 3.66
N GLN A 385 -19.31 44.55 3.10
CA GLN A 385 -20.63 44.36 2.46
C GLN A 385 -20.58 43.34 1.31
N ARG A 386 -19.47 43.30 0.54
CA ARG A 386 -19.28 42.31 -0.52
C ARG A 386 -18.98 40.91 0.04
N LEU A 387 -18.24 40.81 1.15
CA LEU A 387 -17.89 39.53 1.77
C LEU A 387 -19.06 38.88 2.52
N LEU A 388 -20.02 39.69 3.00
CA LEU A 388 -21.20 39.23 3.73
C LEU A 388 -22.39 38.88 2.82
N ARG A 389 -22.27 39.04 1.49
CA ARG A 389 -23.33 38.70 0.55
C ARG A 389 -23.46 37.18 0.40
N GLN A 390 -24.63 36.73 -0.04
CA GLN A 390 -24.81 35.33 -0.43
C GLN A 390 -23.87 34.94 -1.57
N ALA A 391 -23.27 33.75 -1.46
CA ALA A 391 -22.44 33.18 -2.49
C ALA A 391 -23.27 32.89 -3.75
N SER A 392 -22.81 33.42 -4.88
CA SER A 392 -23.44 33.21 -6.19
C SER A 392 -23.16 31.82 -6.74
N GLU A 393 -24.00 31.34 -7.68
CA GLU A 393 -23.76 30.08 -8.41
C GLU A 393 -22.35 30.06 -9.03
N GLU A 394 -21.89 31.19 -9.59
CA GLU A 394 -20.60 31.28 -10.25
C GLU A 394 -19.41 31.20 -9.27
N GLU A 395 -19.55 31.78 -8.07
CA GLU A 395 -18.51 31.66 -7.03
C GLU A 395 -18.39 30.21 -6.55
N VAL A 396 -19.52 29.54 -6.30
CA VAL A 396 -19.53 28.13 -5.90
C VAL A 396 -18.98 27.23 -7.00
N ARG A 397 -19.37 27.48 -8.26
CA ARG A 397 -18.85 26.77 -9.43
C ARG A 397 -17.34 26.95 -9.56
N THR A 398 -16.86 28.19 -9.49
CA THR A 398 -15.43 28.50 -9.62
C THR A 398 -14.63 27.77 -8.54
N ALA A 399 -15.08 27.84 -7.28
CA ALA A 399 -14.43 27.15 -6.17
C ALA A 399 -14.38 25.62 -6.38
N LEU A 400 -15.47 25.01 -6.83
CA LEU A 400 -15.53 23.57 -7.12
C LEU A 400 -14.60 23.18 -8.28
N PHE A 401 -14.51 23.99 -9.32
CA PHE A 401 -13.69 23.69 -10.51
C PHE A 401 -12.20 24.00 -10.30
N MET A 402 -11.83 24.77 -9.27
CA MET A 402 -10.44 24.88 -8.82
C MET A 402 -9.93 23.61 -8.14
N MET A 403 -10.82 22.72 -7.69
CA MET A 403 -10.44 21.43 -7.12
C MET A 403 -9.96 20.49 -8.22
N HIS A 404 -8.85 19.80 -7.99
CA HIS A 404 -8.36 18.82 -8.96
C HIS A 404 -9.32 17.60 -9.01
N PRO A 405 -9.80 17.19 -10.20
CA PRO A 405 -10.93 16.26 -10.37
C PRO A 405 -10.69 14.90 -9.73
N GLU A 406 -9.47 14.39 -9.83
CA GLU A 406 -9.10 13.02 -9.43
C GLU A 406 -8.50 12.95 -8.02
N LYS A 407 -8.71 13.98 -7.18
CA LYS A 407 -8.31 13.88 -5.78
C LYS A 407 -9.20 12.90 -5.03
N ALA A 408 -8.70 12.46 -3.89
CA ALA A 408 -9.32 11.43 -3.08
C ALA A 408 -10.79 11.74 -2.75
N PRO A 409 -11.68 10.76 -2.90
CA PRO A 409 -13.05 10.90 -2.43
C PRO A 409 -13.11 10.82 -0.90
N GLY A 410 -14.16 11.43 -0.33
CA GLY A 410 -14.54 11.22 1.06
C GLY A 410 -15.09 9.81 1.32
N PRO A 411 -15.58 9.52 2.54
CA PRO A 411 -16.20 8.24 2.91
C PRO A 411 -17.37 7.83 2.00
N ASP A 412 -18.01 8.78 1.31
CA ASP A 412 -19.07 8.54 0.35
C ASP A 412 -18.58 7.96 -1.00
N GLY A 413 -17.27 8.05 -1.28
CA GLY A 413 -16.67 7.50 -2.48
C GLY A 413 -16.75 8.38 -3.74
N MET A 414 -17.33 9.59 -3.67
CA MET A 414 -17.39 10.55 -4.78
C MET A 414 -16.18 11.48 -4.79
N THR A 415 -15.60 11.69 -5.97
CA THR A 415 -14.51 12.65 -6.17
C THR A 415 -15.06 14.01 -6.59
N ALA A 416 -14.22 15.06 -6.59
CA ALA A 416 -14.60 16.37 -7.14
C ALA A 416 -15.11 16.27 -8.60
N LEU A 417 -14.58 15.31 -9.37
CA LEU A 417 -15.01 15.04 -10.74
C LEU A 417 -16.49 14.67 -10.85
N PHE A 418 -17.08 13.97 -9.87
CA PHE A 418 -18.52 13.69 -9.85
C PHE A 418 -19.32 14.99 -9.87
N PHE A 419 -19.01 15.93 -8.98
CA PHE A 419 -19.72 17.20 -8.86
C PHE A 419 -19.45 18.14 -10.05
N GLN A 420 -18.22 18.16 -10.56
CA GLN A 420 -17.85 18.96 -11.74
C GLN A 420 -18.61 18.49 -12.99
N HIS A 421 -18.66 17.17 -13.20
CA HIS A 421 -19.33 16.59 -14.38
C HIS A 421 -20.85 16.68 -14.28
N SER A 422 -21.41 16.45 -13.09
CA SER A 422 -22.86 16.51 -12.85
C SER A 422 -23.37 17.89 -12.43
N TRP A 423 -22.59 18.96 -12.61
CA TRP A 423 -22.93 20.32 -12.13
C TRP A 423 -24.36 20.74 -12.49
N HIS A 424 -24.78 20.48 -13.72
CA HIS A 424 -26.13 20.81 -14.21
C HIS A 424 -27.26 20.11 -13.43
N VAL A 425 -26.98 18.98 -12.78
CA VAL A 425 -27.91 18.24 -11.91
C VAL A 425 -27.82 18.74 -10.46
N VAL A 426 -26.60 18.93 -9.93
CA VAL A 426 -26.37 19.12 -8.49
C VAL A 426 -26.35 20.58 -8.04
N LYS A 427 -26.19 21.53 -8.96
CA LYS A 427 -25.86 22.94 -8.66
C LYS A 427 -26.81 23.62 -7.67
N GLN A 428 -28.12 23.42 -7.82
CA GLN A 428 -29.11 24.13 -7.01
C GLN A 428 -28.98 23.76 -5.54
N ASP A 429 -28.84 22.46 -5.26
CA ASP A 429 -28.71 21.94 -3.90
C ASP A 429 -27.35 22.32 -3.28
N LEU A 430 -26.26 22.29 -4.07
CA LEU A 430 -24.94 22.72 -3.62
C LEU A 430 -24.89 24.20 -3.26
N VAL A 431 -25.41 25.08 -4.12
CA VAL A 431 -25.44 26.53 -3.86
C VAL A 431 -26.28 26.85 -2.63
N THR A 432 -27.42 26.15 -2.47
CA THR A 432 -28.28 26.30 -1.29
C THR A 432 -27.56 25.86 -0.02
N MET A 433 -26.90 24.70 -0.04
CA MET A 433 -26.14 24.20 1.11
C MET A 433 -25.00 25.14 1.52
N VAL A 434 -24.21 25.63 0.55
CA VAL A 434 -23.11 26.58 0.83
C VAL A 434 -23.63 27.86 1.47
N ASN A 435 -24.72 28.42 0.94
CA ASN A 435 -25.32 29.62 1.53
C ASN A 435 -25.90 29.36 2.92
N ASN A 436 -26.56 28.21 3.14
CA ASN A 436 -27.06 27.83 4.46
C ASN A 436 -25.92 27.74 5.49
N PHE A 437 -24.79 27.13 5.11
CA PHE A 437 -23.60 27.07 5.95
C PHE A 437 -23.04 28.47 6.25
N LEU A 438 -22.86 29.32 5.22
CA LEU A 438 -22.31 30.67 5.41
C LEU A 438 -23.20 31.57 6.27
N ILE A 439 -24.52 31.33 6.30
CA ILE A 439 -25.48 32.10 7.10
C ILE A 439 -25.59 31.58 8.53
N SER A 440 -25.71 30.26 8.70
CA SER A 440 -25.93 29.63 10.01
C SER A 440 -24.63 29.38 10.79
N GLY A 441 -23.50 29.24 10.10
CA GLY A 441 -22.26 28.72 10.67
C GLY A 441 -22.29 27.21 10.94
N GLU A 442 -23.41 26.54 10.65
CA GLU A 442 -23.61 25.12 10.94
C GLU A 442 -23.41 24.28 9.67
N LEU A 443 -22.48 23.33 9.74
CA LEU A 443 -22.26 22.33 8.70
C LEU A 443 -22.75 20.98 9.20
N ASP A 444 -23.42 20.22 8.32
CA ASP A 444 -23.77 18.84 8.62
C ASP A 444 -22.51 18.03 8.95
N SER A 445 -22.44 17.52 10.17
CA SER A 445 -21.30 16.74 10.67
C SER A 445 -20.90 15.57 9.76
N ARG A 446 -21.84 15.00 9.00
CA ARG A 446 -21.59 13.90 8.05
C ARG A 446 -20.71 14.35 6.87
N LEU A 447 -20.75 15.64 6.50
CA LEU A 447 -19.89 16.23 5.47
C LEU A 447 -18.46 16.47 5.96
N ASN A 448 -18.24 16.45 7.28
CA ASN A 448 -16.92 16.61 7.91
C ASN A 448 -16.25 15.25 8.23
N MET A 449 -16.86 14.13 7.85
CA MET A 449 -16.25 12.81 7.99
C MET A 449 -15.09 12.67 7.00
N THR A 450 -13.94 12.21 7.48
CA THR A 450 -12.75 11.94 6.65
C THR A 450 -12.24 10.53 6.87
N ASN A 451 -11.55 9.99 5.85
CA ASN A 451 -10.86 8.72 5.99
C ASN A 451 -9.41 9.00 6.42
N ILE A 452 -8.92 8.25 7.41
CA ILE A 452 -7.50 8.26 7.74
C ILE A 452 -6.79 7.30 6.79
N CYS A 453 -5.92 7.85 5.94
CA CYS A 453 -5.01 7.08 5.12
C CYS A 453 -3.60 7.22 5.68
N VAL A 454 -3.03 6.12 6.14
CA VAL A 454 -1.63 6.08 6.56
C VAL A 454 -0.80 5.64 5.37
N MET A 455 0.04 6.53 4.86
CA MET A 455 1.04 6.21 3.83
C MET A 455 2.42 6.20 4.48
N SER A 456 3.28 5.25 4.07
CA SER A 456 4.67 5.23 4.51
C SER A 456 5.54 5.98 3.49
N GLU A 457 5.94 7.22 3.77
CA GLU A 457 7.00 7.88 2.99
C GLU A 457 8.40 7.43 3.42
N ILE A 458 8.52 6.92 4.64
CA ILE A 458 9.78 6.45 5.24
C ILE A 458 9.83 4.92 5.20
N GLU A 459 10.95 4.37 4.73
CA GLU A 459 11.24 2.94 4.95
C GLU A 459 11.46 2.70 6.44
N ASN A 460 10.47 2.10 7.11
CA ASN A 460 10.38 1.78 8.54
C ASN A 460 9.63 2.84 9.38
N LEU A 461 8.29 2.80 9.32
CA LEU A 461 7.45 3.39 10.36
C LEU A 461 7.72 2.62 11.67
N SER A 462 8.36 3.29 12.63
CA SER A 462 8.67 2.71 13.94
C SER A 462 8.10 3.52 15.10
N SER A 463 7.61 4.73 14.85
CA SER A 463 6.99 5.59 15.85
C SER A 463 5.79 6.35 15.30
N ASN A 464 4.88 6.78 16.18
CA ASN A 464 3.75 7.64 15.80
C ASN A 464 4.20 9.04 15.33
N ALA A 465 5.40 9.48 15.71
CA ALA A 465 5.99 10.71 15.20
C ALA A 465 6.33 10.61 13.71
N ASP A 466 6.74 9.43 13.23
CA ASP A 466 6.98 9.17 11.80
C ASP A 466 5.68 9.24 10.97
N LEU A 467 4.51 9.09 11.61
CA LEU A 467 3.19 9.28 10.98
C LEU A 467 2.89 10.77 10.72
N ARG A 468 3.49 11.69 11.49
CA ARG A 468 3.27 13.14 11.37
C ARG A 468 3.90 13.72 10.09
N ASP A 469 5.05 13.16 9.69
CA ASP A 469 5.74 13.52 8.45
C ASP A 469 5.24 12.70 7.24
N SER A 470 4.37 11.70 7.46
CA SER A 470 3.91 10.77 6.42
C SER A 470 2.40 10.83 6.15
N ILE A 471 1.68 11.85 6.65
CA ILE A 471 0.23 11.99 6.43
C ILE A 471 -0.12 13.30 5.74
N GLY A 472 -0.68 13.15 4.53
CA GLY A 472 -1.61 14.11 3.97
C GLY A 472 -2.90 14.06 4.79
N ILE A 473 -3.17 15.10 5.58
CA ILE A 473 -4.51 15.35 6.11
C ILE A 473 -5.43 15.36 4.90
N CYS A 474 -6.35 14.39 4.87
CA CYS A 474 -7.22 14.23 3.74
C CYS A 474 -8.34 15.28 3.74
N GLY A 475 -8.01 16.50 3.32
CA GLY A 475 -8.75 17.10 2.20
C GLY A 475 -8.40 16.41 0.87
N ARG A 476 -7.36 15.55 0.86
CA ARG A 476 -6.79 14.79 -0.25
C ARG A 476 -6.00 13.58 0.29
N GLU A 477 -6.46 12.34 0.09
CA GLU A 477 -5.76 11.02 0.02
C GLU A 477 -6.62 9.83 0.56
N ILE A 478 -6.33 8.58 0.14
CA ILE A 478 -7.29 7.46 0.02
C ILE A 478 -6.88 6.20 0.80
N ASP A 479 -7.86 5.60 1.50
CA ASP A 479 -7.96 4.26 2.14
C ASP A 479 -7.21 4.12 3.48
N LEU A 480 -7.88 3.79 4.60
CA LEU A 480 -8.71 2.59 4.84
C LEU A 480 -10.02 2.89 5.60
N GLY A 481 -10.95 1.92 5.53
CA GLY A 481 -12.36 2.07 5.87
C GLY A 481 -12.71 2.16 7.36
N GLN A 482 -13.89 2.72 7.63
CA GLN A 482 -14.44 2.89 8.97
C GLN A 482 -15.55 1.89 9.32
N TYR A 483 -15.54 1.54 10.60
CA TYR A 483 -16.60 0.92 11.38
C TYR A 483 -17.60 1.99 11.86
N SER A 484 -18.87 1.60 11.97
CA SER A 484 -19.95 2.41 12.56
C SER A 484 -20.06 2.11 14.05
N ASP A 485 -19.82 3.10 14.92
CA ASP A 485 -20.24 3.02 16.32
C ASP A 485 -21.65 3.62 16.50
N SER A 486 -22.41 2.97 17.37
CA SER A 486 -23.82 3.15 17.69
C SER A 486 -24.09 4.10 18.86
N SER A 487 -23.21 5.06 19.13
CA SER A 487 -23.45 6.09 20.15
C SER A 487 -23.58 7.48 19.53
N GLY A 488 -24.80 7.82 19.12
CA GLY A 488 -25.17 9.19 18.79
C GLY A 488 -25.04 10.08 20.03
N ASN A 489 -24.07 11.00 20.01
CA ASN A 489 -24.15 12.38 20.50
C ASN A 489 -22.75 12.98 20.65
N VAL A 490 -22.42 13.96 19.81
CA VAL A 490 -21.46 15.01 20.15
C VAL A 490 -22.09 16.33 19.68
N SER A 491 -22.55 17.13 20.65
CA SER A 491 -23.07 18.48 20.42
C SER A 491 -21.90 19.47 20.37
N TRP A 492 -21.75 20.19 19.27
CA TRP A 492 -20.87 21.37 19.19
C TRP A 492 -21.71 22.62 19.45
N SER A 493 -21.55 23.23 20.62
CA SER A 493 -22.05 24.58 20.87
C SER A 493 -20.96 25.58 20.47
N ALA A 494 -21.13 26.24 19.33
CA ALA A 494 -20.37 27.45 19.03
C ALA A 494 -21.02 28.61 19.80
N ASN A 495 -20.39 29.04 20.90
CA ASN A 495 -20.70 30.35 21.46
C ASN A 495 -19.89 31.39 20.69
N LYS A 496 -20.64 32.40 20.23
CA LYS A 496 -20.31 33.57 19.41
C LYS A 496 -18.88 34.09 19.43
#